data_AF-A0A2R4T1N8-F1
#
_entry.id   AF-A0A2R4T1N8-F1
#
_cell.length_a   1.000
_cell.length_b   1.000
_cell.length_c   1.000
_cell.angle_alpha   90.00
_cell.angle_beta   90.00
_cell.angle_gamma   90.00
#
_symmetry.space_group_name_H-M   'P 1'
#
loop_
_entity.id
_entity.type
_entity.pdbx_description
1 polymer ?
#
loop_
_entity_poly.entity_id
_entity_poly.type
_entity_poly.pdbx_seq_one_letter_code
_entity_poly.pdbx_strand_id
1 'polypeptide(L)' 'MDKKNALRAGAVAAGTTLMMLLLSSPALAVTADDGDDPGPGLSVIETLGLFVAAPIVLFLVIAGLVMIGDKSKKPV' A
#
# COMPACT_ATOMS: atom_id res chain seq x y z
N MET A 1 -10.68 36.40 -42.72
CA MET A 1 -11.31 35.16 -42.22
C MET A 1 -12.83 35.32 -42.26
N ASP A 2 -13.54 34.38 -42.86
CA ASP A 2 -15.00 34.40 -42.91
C ASP A 2 -15.61 34.13 -41.53
N LYS A 3 -16.72 34.81 -41.21
CA LYS A 3 -17.46 34.62 -39.94
C LYS A 3 -17.83 33.15 -39.69
N LYS A 4 -18.09 32.39 -40.77
CA LYS A 4 -18.38 30.96 -40.71
C LYS A 4 -17.19 30.12 -40.24
N ASN A 5 -15.97 30.51 -40.62
CA ASN A 5 -14.74 29.82 -40.21
C ASN A 5 -14.39 30.16 -38.76
N ALA A 6 -14.63 31.40 -38.33
CA ALA A 6 -14.50 31.81 -36.93
C ALA A 6 -15.45 31.03 -36.01
N LEU A 7 -16.72 30.86 -36.40
CA LEU A 7 -17.71 30.09 -35.63
C LEU A 7 -17.32 28.61 -35.51
N ARG A 8 -16.82 28.00 -36.61
CA ARG A 8 -16.35 26.60 -36.61
C ARG A 8 -15.11 26.41 -35.73
N ALA A 9 -14.15 27.33 -35.83
CA ALA A 9 -12.95 27.29 -35.00
C ALA A 9 -13.31 27.44 -33.51
N GLY A 10 -14.24 28.34 -33.17
CA GLY A 10 -14.73 28.51 -31.80
C GLY A 10 -15.45 27.28 -31.27
N ALA A 11 -16.32 26.65 -32.06
CA ALA A 11 -17.03 25.43 -31.68
C ALA A 11 -16.07 24.26 -31.45
N VAL A 12 -15.06 24.10 -32.32
CA VAL A 12 -14.03 23.06 -32.15
C VAL A 12 -13.20 23.34 -30.92
N ALA A 13 -12.70 24.57 -30.73
CA ALA A 13 -11.92 24.93 -29.55
C ALA A 13 -12.69 24.64 -28.25
N ALA A 14 -13.92 25.15 -28.13
CA ALA A 14 -14.78 24.95 -26.96
C ALA A 14 -15.11 23.46 -26.73
N GLY A 15 -15.43 22.73 -27.80
CA GLY A 15 -15.70 21.30 -27.73
C GLY A 15 -14.47 20.52 -27.25
N THR A 16 -13.29 20.80 -27.80
CA THR A 16 -12.06 20.07 -27.45
C THR A 16 -11.62 20.41 -26.02
N THR A 17 -11.71 21.67 -25.60
CA THR A 17 -11.42 22.05 -24.21
C THR A 17 -12.41 21.41 -23.24
N LEU A 18 -13.70 21.38 -23.58
CA LEU A 18 -14.71 20.73 -22.74
C LEU A 18 -14.45 19.22 -22.65
N MET A 19 -14.15 18.55 -23.76
CA MET A 19 -13.80 17.13 -23.76
C MET A 19 -12.52 16.88 -22.96
N MET A 20 -11.49 17.71 -23.10
CA MET A 20 -10.28 17.61 -22.29
C MET A 20 -10.58 17.76 -20.79
N LEU A 21 -11.45 18.71 -20.40
CA LEU A 21 -11.86 18.89 -19.01
C LEU A 21 -12.71 17.73 -18.46
N LEU A 22 -13.60 17.17 -19.29
CA LEU A 22 -14.46 16.04 -18.90
C LEU A 22 -13.68 14.71 -18.83
N LEU A 23 -12.64 14.55 -19.66
CA LEU A 23 -11.78 13.37 -19.69
C LEU A 23 -10.62 13.48 -18.69
N SER A 24 -10.27 14.68 -18.22
CA SER A 24 -9.35 14.86 -17.12
C SER A 24 -10.07 14.53 -15.81
N SER A 25 -9.87 13.33 -15.27
CA SER A 25 -10.24 13.02 -13.90
C SER A 25 -9.49 14.00 -12.97
N PRO A 26 -10.19 14.82 -12.17
CA PRO A 26 -9.52 15.61 -11.14
C PRO A 26 -8.76 14.66 -10.22
N ALA A 27 -7.49 14.94 -9.93
CA ALA A 27 -6.82 14.35 -8.78
C ALA A 27 -7.47 14.95 -7.53
N LEU A 28 -8.62 14.41 -7.13
CA LEU A 28 -9.39 14.81 -5.96
C LEU A 28 -8.71 14.32 -4.67
N ALA A 29 -7.38 14.51 -4.56
CA ALA A 29 -6.59 14.19 -3.38
C ALA A 29 -6.76 15.25 -2.27
N VAL A 30 -7.98 15.77 -2.10
CA VAL A 30 -8.32 16.70 -1.02
C VAL A 30 -8.79 15.95 0.23
N THR A 31 -9.13 14.67 0.09
CA THR A 31 -9.27 13.72 1.19
C THR A 31 -8.00 12.88 1.21
N ALA A 32 -7.14 13.13 2.20
CA ALA A 32 -6.03 12.22 2.51
C ALA A 32 -6.58 10.79 2.60
N ASP A 33 -5.91 9.86 1.94
CA ASP A 33 -6.33 8.46 1.93
C ASP A 33 -6.05 7.87 3.32
N ASP A 34 -6.91 7.00 3.83
CA ASP A 34 -6.66 6.33 5.12
C ASP A 34 -5.41 5.43 5.08
N GLY A 35 -4.89 5.16 3.87
CA GLY A 35 -3.58 4.54 3.64
C GLY A 35 -2.37 5.47 3.82
N ASP A 36 -2.58 6.80 3.88
CA ASP A 36 -1.52 7.79 4.11
C ASP A 36 -1.18 7.96 5.60
N ASP A 37 -2.06 7.55 6.52
CA ASP A 37 -1.78 7.55 7.95
C ASP A 37 -1.36 6.13 8.41
N PRO A 38 -0.05 5.88 8.59
CA PRO A 38 0.44 4.59 9.07
C PRO A 38 0.11 4.34 10.56
N GLY A 39 -0.58 5.27 11.23
CA GLY A 39 -0.87 5.22 12.65
C GLY A 39 0.37 5.48 13.51
N PRO A 40 0.25 5.31 14.84
CA PRO A 40 1.40 5.46 15.74
C PRO A 40 2.45 4.38 15.43
N GLY A 41 3.64 4.81 15.02
CA GLY A 41 4.76 3.92 14.74
C GLY A 41 5.21 3.14 15.99
N LEU A 42 5.69 1.91 15.78
CA LEU A 42 6.24 1.07 16.84
C LEU A 42 7.53 1.66 17.40
N SER A 43 7.68 1.59 18.73
CA SER A 43 8.97 1.89 19.36
C SER A 43 10.03 0.86 18.92
N VAL A 44 11.31 1.23 19.08
CA VAL A 44 12.44 0.34 18.78
C VAL A 44 12.35 -0.97 19.57
N ILE A 45 11.93 -0.89 20.84
CA ILE A 45 11.80 -2.06 21.70
C ILE A 45 10.70 -2.99 21.20
N GLU A 46 9.55 -2.46 20.80
CA GLU A 46 8.45 -3.29 20.28
C GLU A 46 8.83 -3.93 18.95
N THR A 47 9.49 -3.17 18.07
CA THR A 47 9.99 -3.71 16.79
C THR A 47 10.96 -4.87 17.02
N LEU A 48 11.95 -4.69 17.89
CA LEU A 48 12.91 -5.75 18.20
C LEU A 48 12.26 -6.91 18.96
N GLY A 49 11.32 -6.63 19.86
CA GLY A 49 10.57 -7.64 20.60
C GLY A 49 9.76 -8.54 19.68
N LEU A 50 8.96 -7.94 18.79
CA LEU A 50 8.04 -8.66 17.90
C LEU A 50 8.76 -9.34 16.73
N PHE A 51 9.73 -8.68 16.10
CA PHE A 51 10.32 -9.17 14.85
C PHE A 51 11.67 -9.87 15.03
N VAL A 52 12.28 -9.79 16.22
CA VAL A 52 13.57 -10.47 16.50
C VAL A 52 13.43 -11.44 17.66
N ALA A 53 13.01 -10.97 18.83
CA ALA A 53 12.95 -11.81 20.02
C ALA A 53 11.87 -12.90 19.90
N ALA A 54 10.66 -12.55 19.47
CA ALA A 54 9.57 -13.53 19.35
C ALA A 54 9.88 -14.68 18.37
N PRO A 55 10.43 -14.45 17.16
CA PRO A 55 10.91 -15.52 16.29
C PRO A 55 11.98 -16.41 16.92
N ILE A 56 12.96 -15.84 17.63
CA ILE A 56 14.02 -16.60 18.32
C ILE A 56 13.42 -17.50 19.40
N VAL A 57 12.55 -16.95 20.25
CA VAL A 57 11.89 -17.72 21.31
C VAL A 57 11.06 -18.86 20.71
N LEU A 58 10.28 -18.58 19.67
CA LEU A 58 9.50 -19.61 18.98
C LEU A 58 10.38 -20.72 18.42
N PHE A 59 11.50 -20.37 17.79
CA PHE A 59 12.47 -21.34 17.30
C PHE A 59 13.03 -22.22 18.43
N LEU A 60 13.46 -21.62 19.53
CA LEU A 60 14.02 -22.34 20.67
C LEU A 60 13.00 -23.29 21.31
N VAL A 61 11.74 -22.85 21.42
CA VAL A 61 10.64 -23.70 21.89
C VAL A 61 10.49 -24.92 20.98
N ILE A 62 10.40 -24.72 19.67
CA ILE A 62 10.27 -25.82 18.70
C ILE A 62 11.47 -26.75 18.78
N ALA A 63 12.69 -26.22 18.76
CA ALA A 63 13.91 -27.01 18.84
C ALA A 63 13.98 -27.84 20.13
N GLY A 64 13.63 -27.24 21.27
CA GLY A 64 13.56 -27.93 22.55
C GLY A 64 12.52 -29.05 22.56
N LEU A 65 11.32 -28.79 22.02
CA LEU A 65 10.27 -29.80 21.88
C LEU A 65 10.72 -30.97 21.00
N VAL A 66 11.39 -30.69 19.88
CA VAL A 66 11.94 -31.72 18.99
C VAL A 66 13.00 -32.56 19.71
N MET A 67 13.93 -31.94 20.45
CA MET A 67 14.95 -32.68 21.21
C MET A 67 14.35 -33.59 22.29
N ILE A 68 13.31 -33.14 22.98
CA ILE A 68 12.60 -33.94 23.99
C ILE A 68 11.87 -35.12 23.31
N GLY A 69 11.20 -34.85 22.18
CA GLY A 69 10.51 -35.88 21.40
C GLY A 69 11.46 -36.94 20.85
N ASP A 70 12.65 -36.55 20.38
CA ASP A 70 13.61 -37.48 19.79
C ASP A 70 14.27 -38.40 20.83
N LYS A 71 14.59 -37.86 22.03
CA LYS A 71 15.07 -38.68 23.16
C LYS A 71 14.07 -39.74 23.63
N SER A 72 12.79 -39.60 23.31
CA SER A 72 11.75 -40.57 23.70
C SER A 72 11.69 -41.79 22.78
N LYS A 73 12.42 -41.80 21.65
CA LYS A 73 12.52 -42.98 20.78
C LYS A 73 13.57 -43.94 21.32
N LYS A 74 13.12 -45.10 21.81
CA LYS A 74 14.02 -46.22 22.13
C LYS A 74 14.75 -46.63 20.84
N PRO A 75 16.09 -46.72 20.83
CA PRO A 75 16.80 -47.32 19.70
C PRO A 75 16.33 -48.78 19.56
N VAL A 76 15.90 -49.14 18.35
CA VAL A 76 15.56 -50.52 17.96
C VAL A 76 16.83 -51.30 17.66
#